data_AF-A0A8S0TGR0-F1
#
_entry.id   AF-A0A8S0TGR0-F1
#
_cell.length_a   1.000
_cell.length_b   1.000
_cell.length_c   1.000
_cell.angle_alpha   90.00
_cell.angle_beta   90.00
_cell.angle_gamma   90.00
#
_symmetry.space_group_name_H-M   'P 1'
#
loop_
_entity.id
_entity.type
_entity.pdbx_description
1 polymer ?
#
loop_
_entity_poly.entity_id
_entity_poly.type
_entity_poly.pdbx_seq_one_letter_code
_entity_poly.pdbx_strand_id
1 'polypeptide(L)'
;MAKVRDRTEDFKDSVRRAALNLGYNESKTARIMASFIFHKTSERSPFTKAALKTLESIGDLEKFLVKHKKDYLDLRHTTEQERDSIEHEVTVFINSCREQIDVLKNSINDEESSSKGWLGNRGDNLNADTIAHKHGVV
;
A
#
# COMPACT_ATOMS: atom_id res chain seq x y z
N MET A 1 31.58 -7.10 -2.02
CA MET A 1 30.10 -7.10 -1.96
C MET A 1 29.61 -8.52 -2.09
N ALA A 2 29.04 -9.11 -1.04
CA ALA A 2 28.51 -10.47 -1.11
C ALA A 2 27.21 -10.45 -1.93
N LYS A 3 27.20 -11.14 -3.08
CA LYS A 3 26.00 -11.31 -3.89
C LYS A 3 25.06 -12.24 -3.13
N VAL A 4 23.98 -11.69 -2.57
CA VAL A 4 22.95 -12.48 -1.88
C VAL A 4 22.39 -13.50 -2.89
N ARG A 5 22.49 -14.79 -2.57
CA ARG A 5 21.93 -15.87 -3.39
C ARG A 5 20.41 -15.80 -3.34
N ASP A 6 19.76 -15.80 -4.49
CA ASP A 6 18.31 -15.97 -4.57
C ASP A 6 17.92 -17.35 -4.04
N ARG A 7 17.03 -17.38 -3.03
CA ARG A 7 16.54 -18.60 -2.37
C ARG A 7 15.07 -18.91 -2.70
N THR A 8 14.52 -18.27 -3.72
CA THR A 8 13.11 -18.43 -4.11
C THR A 8 12.79 -19.88 -4.46
N GLU A 9 13.68 -20.57 -5.18
CA GLU A 9 13.48 -21.99 -5.53
C GLU A 9 13.62 -22.92 -4.31
N ASP A 10 14.59 -22.65 -3.41
CA ASP A 10 14.74 -23.39 -2.16
C ASP A 10 13.45 -23.32 -1.31
N PHE A 11 12.82 -22.14 -1.30
CA PHE A 11 11.55 -21.91 -0.61
C PHE A 11 10.39 -22.69 -1.26
N LYS A 12 10.23 -22.60 -2.59
CA LYS A 12 9.20 -23.37 -3.32
C LYS A 12 9.34 -24.86 -3.08
N ASP A 13 10.56 -25.39 -3.12
CA ASP A 13 10.83 -26.81 -2.85
C ASP A 13 10.52 -27.19 -1.40
N SER A 14 10.83 -26.32 -0.43
CA SER A 14 10.48 -26.54 0.97
C SER A 14 8.96 -26.57 1.18
N VAL A 15 8.21 -25.67 0.52
CA VAL A 15 6.74 -25.65 0.57
C VAL A 15 6.15 -26.91 -0.07
N ARG A 16 6.70 -27.36 -1.21
CA ARG A 16 6.26 -28.61 -1.87
C ARG A 16 6.42 -29.81 -0.93
N ARG A 17 7.58 -29.94 -0.28
CA ARG A 17 7.86 -31.02 0.67
C ARG A 17 6.93 -30.95 1.89
N ALA A 18 6.70 -29.76 2.43
CA ALA A 18 5.78 -29.57 3.55
C ALA A 18 4.34 -29.96 3.18
N ALA A 19 3.85 -29.59 2.00
CA ALA A 19 2.51 -29.95 1.54
C ALA A 19 2.35 -31.48 1.39
N LEU A 20 3.38 -32.16 0.86
CA LEU A 20 3.39 -33.62 0.76
C LEU A 20 3.39 -34.28 2.15
N ASN A 21 4.18 -33.79 3.10
CA ASN A 21 4.22 -34.29 4.47
C ASN A 21 2.89 -34.11 5.21
N LEU A 22 2.13 -33.06 4.87
CA LEU A 22 0.79 -32.79 5.38
C LEU A 22 -0.31 -33.59 4.65
N GLY A 23 0.05 -34.46 3.71
CA GLY A 23 -0.90 -35.30 2.97
C GLY A 23 -1.78 -34.54 1.99
N TYR A 24 -1.34 -33.39 1.48
CA TYR A 24 -2.12 -32.63 0.50
C TYR A 24 -2.16 -33.37 -0.84
N ASN A 25 -3.35 -33.44 -1.45
CA ASN A 25 -3.49 -34.02 -2.77
C ASN A 25 -2.78 -33.17 -3.84
N GLU A 26 -2.53 -33.77 -5.01
CA GLU A 26 -1.82 -33.12 -6.11
C GLU A 26 -2.49 -31.82 -6.55
N SER A 27 -3.83 -31.79 -6.58
CA SER A 27 -4.61 -30.59 -6.89
C SER A 27 -4.38 -29.43 -5.89
N LYS A 28 -4.39 -29.68 -4.58
CA LYS A 28 -4.12 -28.65 -3.56
C LYS A 28 -2.67 -28.18 -3.62
N THR A 29 -1.73 -29.09 -3.83
CA THR A 29 -0.30 -28.76 -3.98
C THR A 29 -0.07 -27.91 -5.22
N ALA A 30 -0.64 -28.28 -6.38
CA ALA A 30 -0.57 -27.50 -7.60
C ALA A 30 -1.17 -26.10 -7.43
N ARG A 31 -2.29 -25.96 -6.72
CA ARG A 31 -2.90 -24.66 -6.41
C ARG A 31 -2.00 -23.77 -5.56
N ILE A 32 -1.34 -24.32 -4.54
CA ILE A 32 -0.36 -23.58 -3.71
C ILE A 32 0.83 -23.15 -4.57
N MET A 33 1.35 -24.05 -5.41
CA MET A 33 2.50 -23.73 -6.27
C MET A 33 2.15 -22.69 -7.34
N ALA A 34 0.95 -22.75 -7.92
CA ALA A 34 0.44 -21.74 -8.85
C ALA A 34 0.33 -20.35 -8.21
N SER A 35 0.04 -20.28 -6.90
CA SER A 35 -0.01 -19.00 -6.18
C SER A 35 1.34 -18.29 -6.06
N PHE A 36 2.46 -19.00 -6.26
CA PHE A 36 3.79 -18.38 -6.35
C PHE A 36 4.12 -17.84 -7.75
N ILE A 37 3.37 -18.26 -8.76
CA ILE A 37 3.55 -17.82 -10.15
C ILE A 37 2.68 -16.59 -10.40
N PHE A 38 1.42 -16.65 -9.96
CA PHE A 38 0.50 -15.53 -10.06
C PHE A 38 0.63 -14.66 -8.82
N HIS A 39 1.15 -13.45 -8.99
CA HIS A 39 1.03 -12.42 -7.97
C HIS A 39 -0.46 -12.31 -7.63
N LYS A 40 -0.84 -12.73 -6.42
CA LYS A 40 -2.18 -12.49 -5.93
C LYS A 40 -2.38 -10.98 -5.98
N THR A 41 -3.20 -10.51 -6.92
CA THR A 41 -3.62 -9.12 -6.98
C THR A 41 -4.48 -8.92 -5.75
N SER A 42 -3.84 -8.64 -4.61
CA SER A 42 -4.56 -8.25 -3.41
C SER A 42 -5.43 -7.09 -3.84
N GLU A 43 -6.74 -7.23 -3.66
CA GLU A 43 -7.65 -6.10 -3.89
C GLU A 43 -7.11 -4.96 -3.05
N ARG A 44 -6.66 -3.91 -3.73
CA ARG A 44 -6.05 -2.76 -3.07
C ARG A 44 -7.10 -2.18 -2.15
N SER A 45 -6.75 -1.98 -0.87
CA SER A 45 -7.65 -1.35 0.08
C SER A 45 -8.09 0.02 -0.45
N PRO A 46 -9.26 0.53 -0.04
CA PRO A 46 -9.70 1.89 -0.38
C PRO A 46 -8.60 2.92 -0.09
N PHE A 47 -7.90 2.76 1.04
CA PHE A 47 -6.71 3.54 1.39
C PHE A 47 -5.61 3.46 0.33
N THR A 48 -5.20 2.25 -0.06
CA THR A 48 -4.13 2.06 -1.07
C THR A 48 -4.52 2.67 -2.41
N LYS A 49 -5.80 2.54 -2.82
CA LYS A 49 -6.31 3.15 -4.05
C LYS A 49 -6.26 4.68 -3.98
N ALA A 50 -6.70 5.26 -2.87
CA ALA A 50 -6.64 6.71 -2.65
C ALA A 50 -5.19 7.21 -2.65
N ALA A 51 -4.28 6.52 -1.96
CA ALA A 51 -2.87 6.89 -1.87
C ALA A 51 -2.19 6.88 -3.25
N LEU A 52 -2.46 5.87 -4.08
CA LEU A 52 -1.95 5.81 -5.44
C LEU A 52 -2.51 6.95 -6.32
N LYS A 53 -3.80 7.27 -6.18
CA LYS A 53 -4.41 8.39 -6.91
C LYS A 53 -3.79 9.73 -6.50
N THR A 54 -3.46 9.91 -5.22
CA THR A 54 -2.74 11.10 -4.72
C THR A 54 -1.34 11.18 -5.32
N LEU A 55 -0.62 10.05 -5.36
CA LEU A 55 0.69 9.99 -6.00
C LEU A 55 0.61 10.36 -7.50
N GLU A 56 -0.37 9.84 -8.23
CA GLU A 56 -0.59 10.18 -9.63
C GLU A 56 -0.90 11.69 -9.80
N SER A 57 -1.75 12.24 -8.94
CA SER A 57 -2.13 13.66 -8.96
C SER A 57 -0.93 14.59 -8.72
N ILE A 58 -0.05 14.23 -7.78
CA ILE A 58 1.21 14.95 -7.52
C ILE A 58 2.13 14.87 -8.74
N GLY A 59 2.27 13.70 -9.35
CA GLY A 59 3.08 13.53 -10.55
C GLY A 59 2.57 14.34 -11.74
N ASP A 60 1.25 14.50 -11.88
CA ASP A 60 0.67 15.34 -12.93
C ASP A 60 0.86 16.84 -12.66
N LEU A 61 0.82 17.27 -11.40
CA LEU A 61 1.21 18.63 -11.00
C LEU A 61 2.68 18.90 -11.34
N GLU A 62 3.59 17.97 -11.04
CA GLU A 62 5.01 18.13 -11.39
C GLU A 62 5.22 18.30 -12.90
N LYS A 63 4.56 17.48 -13.72
CA LYS A 63 4.59 17.61 -15.19
C LYS A 63 4.03 18.95 -15.64
N PHE A 64 2.92 19.39 -15.05
CA PHE A 64 2.31 20.68 -15.34
C PHE A 64 3.28 21.83 -15.06
N LEU A 65 3.88 21.83 -13.86
CA LEU A 65 4.86 22.85 -13.46
C LEU A 65 6.07 22.88 -14.39
N VAL A 66 6.64 21.73 -14.75
CA VAL A 66 7.79 21.66 -15.67
C VAL A 66 7.42 22.19 -17.06
N LYS A 67 6.23 21.84 -17.56
CA LYS A 67 5.73 22.28 -18.87
C LYS A 67 5.54 23.79 -18.92
N HIS A 68 4.90 24.37 -17.89
CA HIS A 68 4.53 25.78 -17.86
C HIS A 68 5.60 26.69 -17.23
N LYS A 69 6.70 26.13 -16.71
CA LYS A 69 7.81 26.89 -16.09
C LYS A 69 8.37 27.97 -17.03
N LYS A 70 8.59 27.63 -18.30
CA LYS A 70 9.19 28.57 -19.26
C LYS A 70 8.23 29.71 -19.55
N ASP A 71 6.98 29.39 -19.81
CA ASP A 71 5.91 30.35 -20.09
C ASP A 71 5.68 31.26 -18.87
N TYR A 72 5.75 30.73 -17.65
CA TYR A 72 5.62 31.55 -16.45
C TYR A 72 6.78 32.54 -16.23
N LEU A 73 8.01 32.19 -16.65
CA LEU A 73 9.21 33.01 -16.45
C LEU A 73 9.46 34.01 -17.61
N ASP A 74 8.90 33.77 -18.79
CA ASP A 74 9.13 34.60 -19.97
C ASP A 74 8.17 35.79 -20.05
N LEU A 75 8.48 36.84 -19.30
CA LEU A 75 7.72 38.10 -19.28
C LEU A 75 7.52 38.78 -20.66
N ARG A 76 8.24 38.35 -21.71
CA ARG A 76 8.17 38.97 -23.04
C ARG A 76 7.21 38.27 -23.99
N HIS A 77 6.90 37.01 -23.74
CA HIS A 77 6.09 36.18 -24.63
C HIS A 77 4.74 35.77 -24.04
N THR A 78 4.59 35.83 -22.72
CA THR A 78 3.40 35.36 -22.01
C THR A 78 2.60 36.53 -21.46
N THR A 79 1.29 36.49 -21.67
CA THR A 79 0.37 37.51 -21.15
C THR A 79 0.14 37.34 -19.65
N GLU A 80 -0.24 38.43 -18.98
CA GLU A 80 -0.62 38.40 -17.55
C GLU A 80 -1.76 37.40 -17.30
N GLN A 81 -2.74 37.36 -18.20
CA GLN A 81 -3.86 36.42 -18.14
C GLN A 81 -3.42 34.94 -18.20
N GLU A 82 -2.42 34.61 -19.01
CA GLU A 82 -1.89 33.25 -19.09
C GLU A 82 -1.14 32.87 -17.81
N ARG A 83 -0.45 33.82 -17.17
CA ARG A 83 0.21 33.61 -15.89
C ARG A 83 -0.81 33.39 -14.77
N ASP A 84 -1.85 34.21 -14.71
CA ASP A 84 -2.94 34.04 -13.75
C ASP A 84 -3.65 32.70 -13.92
N SER A 85 -3.84 32.26 -15.17
CA SER A 85 -4.40 30.94 -15.48
C SER A 85 -3.51 29.81 -14.96
N ILE A 86 -2.19 29.89 -15.16
CA ILE A 86 -1.23 28.93 -14.62
C ILE A 86 -1.28 28.90 -13.08
N GLU A 87 -1.31 30.07 -12.43
CA GLU A 87 -1.40 30.17 -10.96
C GLU A 87 -2.71 29.59 -10.42
N HIS A 88 -3.82 29.83 -11.12
CA HIS A 88 -5.12 29.28 -10.78
C HIS A 88 -5.11 27.75 -10.86
N GLU A 89 -4.64 27.18 -11.97
CA GLU A 89 -4.54 25.73 -12.15
C GLU A 89 -3.65 25.10 -11.06
N VAL A 90 -2.48 25.68 -10.78
CA VAL A 90 -1.60 25.20 -9.69
C VAL A 90 -2.32 25.22 -8.34
N THR A 91 -3.09 26.27 -8.05
CA THR A 91 -3.86 26.39 -6.81
C THR A 91 -4.94 25.30 -6.72
N VAL A 92 -5.65 25.05 -7.81
CA VAL A 92 -6.66 23.97 -7.90
C VAL A 92 -6.01 22.61 -7.65
N PHE A 93 -4.87 22.33 -8.28
CA PHE A 93 -4.12 21.08 -8.06
C PHE A 93 -3.68 20.91 -6.60
N ILE A 94 -3.14 21.95 -5.97
CA ILE A 94 -2.71 21.91 -4.57
C ILE A 94 -3.89 21.63 -3.64
N ASN A 95 -5.03 22.29 -3.86
CA ASN A 95 -6.23 22.07 -3.06
C ASN A 95 -6.75 20.64 -3.21
N SER A 96 -6.78 20.11 -4.44
CA SER A 96 -7.19 18.71 -4.67
C SER A 96 -6.23 17.72 -3.99
N CYS A 97 -4.92 17.95 -4.06
CA CYS A 97 -3.94 17.10 -3.37
C CYS A 97 -4.12 17.14 -1.84
N ARG A 98 -4.37 18.33 -1.28
CA ARG A 98 -4.64 18.51 0.14
C ARG A 98 -5.88 17.74 0.58
N GLU A 99 -7.00 17.87 -0.15
CA GLU A 99 -8.24 17.14 0.14
C GLU A 99 -8.01 15.62 0.13
N GLN A 100 -7.28 15.10 -0.86
CA GLN A 100 -6.97 13.67 -0.92
C GLN A 100 -6.09 13.21 0.25
N ILE A 101 -5.10 14.03 0.66
CA ILE A 101 -4.26 13.74 1.83
C ILE A 101 -5.10 13.75 3.12
N ASP A 102 -6.06 14.66 3.25
CA ASP A 102 -6.92 14.73 4.43
C ASP A 102 -7.87 13.52 4.49
N VAL A 103 -8.39 13.04 3.36
CA VAL A 103 -9.13 11.77 3.29
C VAL A 103 -8.25 10.59 3.75
N LEU A 104 -7.00 10.53 3.31
CA LEU A 104 -6.06 9.49 3.74
C LEU A 104 -5.80 9.55 5.24
N LYS A 105 -5.56 10.73 5.81
CA LYS A 105 -5.39 10.91 7.26
C LYS A 105 -6.61 10.45 8.05
N ASN A 106 -7.81 10.85 7.61
CA ASN A 106 -9.05 10.48 8.28
C ASN A 106 -9.27 8.97 8.26
N SER A 107 -8.97 8.31 7.13
CA SER A 107 -9.10 6.85 7.04
C SER A 107 -8.15 6.09 7.99
N ILE A 108 -6.99 6.65 8.32
CA ILE A 108 -6.07 6.05 9.31
C ILE A 108 -6.64 6.21 10.73
N ASN A 109 -7.17 7.38 11.06
CA ASN A 109 -7.75 7.66 12.38
C ASN A 109 -9.05 6.87 12.61
N ASP A 110 -9.85 6.66 11.56
CA ASP A 110 -11.06 5.84 11.60
C ASP A 110 -10.73 4.35 11.78
N GLU A 111 -9.63 3.84 11.19
CA GLU A 111 -9.15 2.49 11.48
C GLU A 111 -8.60 2.36 12.91
N GLU A 112 -7.90 3.36 13.45
CA GLU A 112 -7.40 3.29 14.84
C GLU A 112 -8.54 3.26 15.88
N SER A 113 -9.67 3.91 15.57
CA SER A 113 -10.86 3.92 16.42
C SER A 113 -11.80 2.72 16.21
N SER A 114 -11.74 2.04 15.05
CA SER A 114 -12.57 0.87 14.73
C SER A 114 -11.83 -0.48 14.75
N SER A 115 -10.50 -0.48 14.75
CA SER A 115 -9.68 -1.69 14.71
C SER A 115 -9.45 -2.25 16.10
N LYS A 116 -10.27 -3.25 16.44
CA LYS A 116 -9.73 -4.42 17.13
C LYS A 116 -8.64 -5.01 16.25
N GLY A 117 -7.40 -4.55 16.44
CA GLY A 117 -6.14 -5.15 16.01
C GLY A 117 -6.07 -5.67 14.57
N TRP A 118 -5.16 -5.10 13.79
CA TRP A 118 -4.63 -5.60 12.52
C TRP A 118 -4.39 -7.13 12.46
N LEU A 119 -4.26 -7.81 13.60
CA LEU A 119 -4.29 -9.27 13.72
C LEU A 119 -5.69 -9.77 14.10
N GLY A 120 -6.58 -9.84 13.11
CA GLY A 120 -7.87 -10.52 13.25
C GLY A 120 -7.70 -11.96 13.77
N ASN A 121 -8.25 -12.22 14.95
CA ASN A 121 -8.54 -13.51 15.57
C ASN A 121 -7.46 -14.62 15.51
N ARG A 122 -6.80 -14.84 16.64
CA ARG A 122 -6.41 -16.19 17.05
C ARG A 122 -7.05 -16.51 18.40
N GLY A 123 -8.32 -16.92 18.32
CA GLY A 123 -9.06 -17.74 19.29
C GLY A 123 -9.05 -17.28 20.76
N ASP A 124 -10.23 -16.97 21.28
CA ASP A 124 -10.57 -16.79 22.70
C ASP A 124 -10.23 -17.99 23.63
N ASN A 125 -9.37 -18.94 23.23
CA ASN A 125 -9.01 -20.13 24.00
C ASN A 125 -7.50 -20.32 24.24
N LEU A 126 -6.63 -19.39 23.86
CA LEU A 126 -5.16 -19.52 24.10
C LEU A 126 -4.65 -18.79 25.36
N ASN A 127 -5.54 -18.13 26.11
CA ASN A 127 -5.14 -17.23 27.22
C ASN A 127 -5.25 -17.82 28.63
N ALA A 128 -5.67 -19.08 28.81
CA ALA A 128 -5.78 -19.65 30.16
C ALA A 128 -4.41 -19.76 30.86
N ASP A 129 -3.38 -20.17 30.11
CA ASP A 129 -2.03 -20.41 30.62
C ASP A 129 -1.31 -19.08 30.97
N THR A 130 -1.53 -18.03 30.17
CA THR A 130 -0.99 -16.69 30.41
C THR A 130 -1.71 -15.95 31.53
N ILE A 131 -3.00 -16.21 31.74
CA ILE A 131 -3.78 -15.64 32.86
C ILE A 131 -3.39 -16.30 34.20
N ALA A 132 -3.18 -17.62 34.24
CA ALA A 132 -2.77 -18.36 35.43
C ALA A 132 -1.39 -17.93 35.93
N HIS A 133 -0.42 -17.80 35.02
CA HIS A 133 0.94 -17.37 35.34
C HIS A 133 1.00 -15.90 35.84
N LYS A 134 0.03 -15.07 35.44
CA LYS A 134 -0.08 -13.66 35.87
C LYS A 134 -0.75 -13.51 37.25
N HIS A 135 -1.60 -14.46 37.65
CA HIS A 135 -2.26 -14.47 38.97
C HIS A 135 -1.51 -15.33 40.00
N GLY A 136 -0.35 -15.89 39.64
CA GLY A 136 0.49 -16.67 40.54
C GLY A 136 -0.14 -17.98 40.97
N VAL A 137 -1.09 -18.51 40.20
CA VAL A 137 -1.68 -19.83 40.43
C VAL A 137 -0.99 -20.80 39.49
N VAL A 138 0.02 -21.49 40.03
CA VAL A 138 0.58 -22.74 39.50
C VAL A 138 0.07 -23.87 40.37
#